data_AF-A0A8S3QIM2-F1
#
_entry.id   AF-A0A8S3QIM2-F1
#
_cell.length_a   1.000
_cell.length_b   1.000
_cell.length_c   1.000
_cell.angle_alpha   90.00
_cell.angle_beta   90.00
_cell.angle_gamma   90.00
#
_symmetry.space_group_name_H-M   'P 1'
#
loop_
_entity.id
_entity.type
_entity.pdbx_description
1 polymer ?
#
loop_
_entity_poly.entity_id
_entity_poly.type
_entity_poly.pdbx_seq_one_letter_code
_entity_poly.pdbx_strand_id
1 'polypeptide(L)'
;MEVAGVPLFSFISLILTVVALIIDIVGFASPYWFYKTYNGIASKAGLWKTCAPDCVNTENPQSWQEAVQAMEVLGFICLLVALVVLILKLFVMKDKQMLKWVVIGSLVGAAIFILIGVCIYVGEAEKLLKENIHFAFAFVIIAAVLAIVAAVLLFMDKTAD
;
A
#
# COMPACT_ATOMS: atom_id res chain seq x y z
N MET A 1 0.83 -23.35 17.52
CA MET A 1 2.30 -23.28 17.30
C MET A 1 2.71 -21.85 17.59
N GLU A 2 3.70 -21.66 18.47
CA GLU A 2 4.15 -20.34 18.90
C GLU A 2 5.61 -20.14 18.49
N VAL A 3 5.94 -18.93 18.06
CA VAL A 3 7.31 -18.52 17.77
C VAL A 3 7.63 -17.35 18.70
N ALA A 4 8.66 -17.51 19.54
CA ALA A 4 9.03 -16.52 20.56
C ALA A 4 7.88 -16.10 21.50
N GLY A 5 6.96 -17.02 21.82
CA GLY A 5 5.80 -16.75 22.69
C GLY A 5 4.70 -15.93 22.01
N VAL A 6 4.68 -15.87 20.68
CA VAL A 6 3.66 -15.21 19.86
C VAL A 6 2.95 -16.26 18.98
N PRO A 7 1.62 -16.19 18.79
CA PRO A 7 0.92 -17.06 17.86
C PRO A 7 1.50 -16.97 16.45
N LEU A 8 1.71 -18.12 15.80
CA LEU A 8 2.35 -18.20 14.49
C LEU A 8 1.68 -17.30 13.45
N PHE A 9 0.35 -17.28 13.37
CA PHE A 9 -0.36 -16.47 12.37
C PHE A 9 -0.23 -14.97 12.61
N SER A 10 -0.28 -14.53 13.86
CA SER A 10 0.01 -13.14 14.23
C SER A 10 1.44 -12.73 13.87
N PHE A 11 2.42 -13.60 14.11
CA PHE A 11 3.82 -13.33 13.76
C PHE A 11 4.04 -13.24 12.24
N ILE A 12 3.44 -14.15 11.47
CA ILE A 12 3.49 -14.11 10.00
C ILE A 12 2.79 -12.84 9.50
N SER A 13 1.63 -12.49 10.06
CA SER A 13 0.93 -11.27 9.68
C SER A 13 1.76 -10.00 9.93
N LEU A 14 2.53 -9.96 11.02
CA LEU A 14 3.47 -8.87 11.28
C LEU A 14 4.52 -8.75 10.16
N ILE A 15 5.15 -9.87 9.78
CA ILE A 15 6.14 -9.89 8.70
C ILE A 15 5.50 -9.42 7.39
N LEU A 16 4.33 -9.95 7.03
CA LEU A 16 3.63 -9.55 5.82
C LEU A 16 3.25 -8.07 5.82
N THR A 17 2.82 -7.53 6.97
CA THR A 17 2.50 -6.11 7.12
C THR A 17 3.74 -5.23 6.92
N VAL A 18 4.90 -5.63 7.47
CA VAL A 18 6.18 -4.92 7.27
C VAL A 18 6.59 -4.96 5.79
N VAL A 19 6.51 -6.12 5.15
CA VAL A 19 6.84 -6.27 3.74
C VAL A 19 5.88 -5.47 2.86
N ALA A 20 4.57 -5.51 3.14
CA ALA A 20 3.57 -4.72 2.45
C ALA A 20 3.90 -3.22 2.54
N LEU A 21 4.21 -2.71 3.74
CA LEU A 21 4.57 -1.31 3.94
C LEU A 21 5.84 -0.91 3.16
N ILE A 22 6.88 -1.75 3.14
CA ILE A 22 8.10 -1.45 2.39
C ILE A 22 7.82 -1.39 0.88
N ILE A 23 7.07 -2.38 0.36
CA ILE A 23 6.70 -2.42 -1.05
C ILE A 23 5.82 -1.22 -1.41
N ASP A 24 4.86 -0.88 -0.55
CA ASP A 24 3.98 0.28 -0.70
C ASP A 24 4.78 1.57 -0.76
N ILE A 25 5.71 1.81 0.18
CA ILE A 25 6.59 2.99 0.17
C ILE A 25 7.34 3.12 -1.16
N VAL A 26 7.87 2.00 -1.67
CA VAL A 26 8.59 2.00 -2.95
C VAL A 26 7.64 2.30 -4.11
N GLY A 27 6.45 1.70 -4.14
CA GLY A 27 5.44 1.98 -5.16
C GLY A 27 4.96 3.43 -5.12
N PHE A 28 4.57 3.89 -3.94
CA PHE A 28 4.07 5.21 -3.61
C PHE A 28 5.05 6.33 -3.97
N ALA A 29 6.34 6.22 -3.59
CA ALA A 29 7.31 7.30 -3.75
C ALA A 29 7.99 7.31 -5.13
N SER A 30 7.95 6.20 -5.86
CA SER A 30 8.73 6.01 -7.08
C SER A 30 8.08 6.67 -8.31
N PRO A 31 8.84 7.38 -9.16
CA PRO A 31 8.33 8.00 -10.39
C PRO A 31 8.20 6.99 -11.55
N TYR A 32 7.79 5.75 -11.26
CA TYR A 32 7.75 4.63 -12.21
C TYR A 32 6.37 3.94 -12.19
N TRP A 33 5.30 4.73 -12.14
CA TRP A 33 3.96 4.23 -12.38
C TRP A 33 3.73 4.01 -13.86
N PHE A 34 4.22 4.93 -14.69
CA PHE A 34 4.23 4.80 -16.14
C PHE A 34 5.57 5.16 -16.76
N TYR A 35 5.78 4.62 -17.96
CA TYR A 35 6.94 4.89 -18.80
C TYR A 35 6.50 5.16 -20.24
N LYS A 36 6.99 6.25 -20.82
CA LYS A 36 6.73 6.62 -22.22
C LYS A 36 7.95 7.23 -22.86
N THR A 37 8.23 6.85 -24.10
CA THR A 37 9.28 7.48 -24.90
C THR A 37 8.63 8.38 -25.95
N TYR A 38 9.00 9.66 -25.99
CA TYR A 38 8.54 10.60 -27.02
C TYR A 38 9.76 11.26 -27.69
N ASN A 39 9.86 11.17 -29.02
CA ASN A 39 11.00 11.68 -29.80
C ASN A 39 12.38 11.28 -29.26
N GLY A 40 12.51 10.04 -28.75
CA GLY A 40 13.75 9.51 -28.18
C GLY A 40 14.02 9.91 -26.72
N ILE A 41 13.17 10.74 -26.11
CA ILE A 41 13.28 11.12 -24.69
C ILE A 41 12.38 10.20 -23.87
N ALA A 42 12.99 9.51 -22.91
CA ALA A 42 12.28 8.69 -21.93
C ALA A 42 11.67 9.58 -20.84
N SER A 43 10.33 9.58 -20.77
CA SER A 43 9.55 10.20 -19.73
C SER A 43 9.00 9.14 -18.79
N LYS A 44 9.13 9.39 -17.49
CA LYS A 44 8.64 8.53 -16.42
C LYS A 44 7.83 9.38 -15.46
N ALA A 45 6.70 8.89 -14.98
CA ALA A 45 6.07 9.55 -13.84
C ALA A 45 5.49 8.58 -12.84
N GLY A 46 5.37 9.09 -11.63
CA GLY A 46 4.63 8.50 -10.53
C GLY A 46 3.58 9.49 -10.04
N LEU A 47 3.11 9.29 -8.81
CA LEU A 47 2.13 10.20 -8.24
C LEU A 47 2.67 11.61 -8.03
N TRP A 48 3.92 11.72 -7.58
CA TRP A 48 4.46 12.97 -7.03
C TRP A 48 5.34 13.74 -7.99
N LYS A 49 5.95 13.03 -8.94
CA LYS A 49 7.00 13.56 -9.81
C LYS A 49 6.91 12.98 -11.21
N THR A 50 7.31 13.82 -12.16
CA THR A 50 7.53 13.46 -13.56
C THR A 50 8.98 13.73 -13.91
N CYS A 51 9.61 12.81 -14.62
CA CYS A 51 11.03 12.85 -14.97
C CYS A 51 11.22 12.74 -16.49
N ALA A 52 11.72 13.80 -17.13
CA ALA A 52 12.07 13.83 -18.55
C ALA A 52 12.89 15.09 -18.96
N PRO A 53 14.23 15.04 -19.14
CA PRO A 53 15.25 14.21 -18.48
C PRO A 53 15.49 14.57 -17.01
N ASP A 54 15.09 15.78 -16.60
CA ASP A 54 15.10 16.24 -15.22
C ASP A 54 13.81 15.80 -14.50
N CYS A 55 13.88 15.64 -13.18
CA CYS A 55 12.72 15.30 -12.37
C CYS A 55 12.14 16.57 -11.73
N VAL A 56 10.87 16.84 -12.04
CA VAL A 56 10.11 17.95 -11.46
C VAL A 56 8.95 17.40 -10.63
N ASN A 57 8.59 18.15 -9.58
CA ASN A 57 7.37 17.84 -8.84
C ASN A 57 6.16 18.06 -9.74
N THR A 58 5.12 17.27 -9.54
CA THR A 58 3.83 17.51 -10.20
C THR A 58 3.19 18.74 -9.57
N GLU A 59 3.46 19.92 -10.13
CA GLU A 59 2.83 21.17 -9.75
C GLU A 59 1.46 21.27 -10.44
N ASN A 60 0.39 21.39 -9.66
CA ASN A 60 -1.02 21.39 -10.11
C ASN A 60 -1.43 20.05 -10.77
N PRO A 61 -1.56 18.96 -9.99
CA PRO A 61 -2.06 17.70 -10.52
C PRO A 61 -3.49 17.88 -11.05
N GLN A 62 -3.87 17.06 -12.03
CA GLN A 62 -5.26 17.01 -12.46
C GLN A 62 -6.13 16.46 -11.31
N SER A 63 -7.40 16.84 -11.24
CA SER A 63 -8.28 16.46 -10.13
C SER A 63 -8.38 14.95 -9.89
N TRP A 64 -8.31 14.14 -10.96
CA TRP A 64 -8.24 12.68 -10.83
C TRP A 64 -6.92 12.21 -10.20
N GLN A 65 -5.80 12.85 -10.52
CA GLN A 65 -4.49 12.52 -9.95
C GLN A 65 -4.43 12.94 -8.47
N GLU A 66 -5.03 14.07 -8.10
CA GLU A 66 -5.20 14.47 -6.70
C GLU A 66 -6.03 13.43 -5.93
N ALA A 67 -7.09 12.90 -6.55
CA ALA A 67 -7.89 11.82 -5.95
C ALA A 67 -7.07 10.54 -5.75
N VAL A 68 -6.27 10.12 -6.75
CA VAL A 68 -5.36 8.97 -6.61
C VAL A 68 -4.36 9.20 -5.48
N GLN A 69 -3.72 10.38 -5.44
CA GLN A 69 -2.79 10.77 -4.36
C GLN A 69 -3.45 10.69 -2.98
N ALA A 70 -4.66 11.21 -2.84
CA ALA A 70 -5.39 11.16 -1.57
C ALA A 70 -5.70 9.73 -1.14
N MET A 71 -6.16 8.88 -2.05
CA MET A 71 -6.46 7.47 -1.77
C MET A 71 -5.20 6.68 -1.39
N GLU A 72 -4.10 6.85 -2.11
CA GLU A 72 -2.83 6.20 -1.76
C GLU A 72 -2.29 6.67 -0.41
N VAL A 73 -2.40 7.97 -0.07
CA VAL A 73 -2.01 8.49 1.26
C VAL A 73 -2.86 7.88 2.38
N LEU A 74 -4.17 7.78 2.20
CA LEU A 74 -5.05 7.13 3.19
C LEU A 74 -4.69 5.64 3.35
N GLY A 75 -4.42 4.96 2.23
CA GLY A 75 -3.94 3.58 2.22
C GLY A 75 -2.66 3.38 3.03
N PHE A 76 -1.66 4.22 2.76
CA PHE A 76 -0.38 4.23 3.46
C PHE A 76 -0.53 4.51 4.96
N ILE A 77 -1.34 5.50 5.34
CA ILE A 77 -1.62 5.80 6.76
C ILE A 77 -2.27 4.60 7.45
N CYS A 78 -3.23 3.95 6.80
CA CYS A 78 -3.86 2.75 7.34
C CYS A 78 -2.85 1.59 7.54
N LEU A 79 -1.88 1.39 6.63
CA LEU A 79 -0.79 0.42 6.81
C LEU A 79 0.10 0.78 8.00
N LEU A 80 0.46 2.06 8.16
CA LEU A 80 1.24 2.52 9.30
C LEU A 80 0.52 2.29 10.63
N VAL A 81 -0.77 2.64 10.70
CA VAL A 81 -1.60 2.39 11.88
C VAL A 81 -1.68 0.89 12.18
N ALA A 82 -1.92 0.06 11.16
CA ALA A 82 -1.96 -1.40 11.32
C ALA A 82 -0.64 -1.92 11.91
N LEU A 83 0.52 -1.48 11.39
CA LEU A 83 1.83 -1.91 11.87
C LEU A 83 2.04 -1.53 13.34
N VAL A 84 1.81 -0.25 13.69
CA VAL A 84 2.00 0.24 15.05
C VAL A 84 1.08 -0.50 16.04
N VAL A 85 -0.20 -0.62 15.72
CA VAL A 85 -1.17 -1.30 16.60
C VAL A 85 -0.87 -2.79 16.71
N LEU A 86 -0.40 -3.44 15.64
CA LEU A 86 -0.01 -4.85 15.68
C LEU A 86 1.21 -5.06 16.57
N ILE A 87 2.24 -4.22 16.48
CA ILE A 87 3.39 -4.26 17.40
C ILE A 87 2.92 -4.08 18.85
N LEU A 88 2.05 -3.09 19.11
CA LEU A 88 1.50 -2.86 20.46
C LEU A 88 0.73 -4.08 20.96
N LYS A 89 -0.11 -4.72 20.13
CA LYS A 89 -0.86 -5.92 20.49
C LYS A 89 0.06 -7.10 20.82
N LEU A 90 1.15 -7.30 20.08
CA LEU A 90 2.02 -8.47 20.26
C LEU A 90 2.98 -8.31 21.44
N PHE A 91 3.51 -7.11 21.69
CA PHE A 91 4.58 -6.91 22.66
C PHE A 91 4.13 -6.22 23.95
N VAL A 92 3.11 -5.36 23.92
CA VAL A 92 2.75 -4.48 25.05
C VAL A 92 1.37 -4.82 25.63
N MET A 93 0.37 -5.02 24.78
CA MET A 93 -1.05 -5.07 25.14
C MET A 93 -1.69 -6.41 24.74
N LYS A 94 -1.05 -7.51 25.15
CA LYS A 94 -1.35 -8.88 24.69
C LYS A 94 -2.80 -9.31 24.88
N ASP A 95 -3.48 -8.84 25.92
CA ASP A 95 -4.83 -9.33 26.27
C ASP A 95 -5.96 -8.51 25.62
N LYS A 96 -5.65 -7.41 24.92
CA LYS A 96 -6.67 -6.53 24.36
C LYS A 96 -7.17 -6.99 22.99
N GLN A 97 -8.26 -7.77 22.98
CA GLN A 97 -8.89 -8.25 21.75
C GLN A 97 -9.36 -7.14 20.81
N MET A 98 -9.74 -5.98 21.35
CA MET A 98 -10.12 -4.82 20.53
C MET A 98 -9.01 -4.41 19.54
N LEU A 99 -7.74 -4.50 19.93
CA LEU A 99 -6.62 -4.10 19.06
C LEU A 99 -6.50 -5.02 17.85
N LYS A 100 -6.83 -6.31 17.98
CA LYS A 100 -6.85 -7.25 16.85
C LYS A 100 -7.81 -6.77 15.76
N TRP A 101 -9.01 -6.37 16.14
CA TRP A 101 -10.02 -5.86 15.20
C TRP A 101 -9.62 -4.52 14.59
N VAL A 102 -8.95 -3.64 15.35
CA VAL A 102 -8.40 -2.39 14.81
C VAL A 102 -7.34 -2.66 13.74
N VAL A 103 -6.43 -3.62 13.97
CA VAL A 103 -5.42 -4.02 12.96
C VAL A 103 -6.10 -4.57 11.71
N ILE A 104 -7.04 -5.51 11.86
CA ILE A 104 -7.77 -6.11 10.73
C ILE A 104 -8.49 -5.01 9.93
N GLY A 105 -9.23 -4.14 10.60
CA GLY A 105 -9.94 -3.03 9.96
C GLY A 105 -8.99 -2.07 9.23
N SER A 106 -7.83 -1.78 9.83
CA SER A 106 -6.82 -0.92 9.22
C SER A 106 -6.17 -1.56 7.99
N LEU A 107 -5.84 -2.86 8.03
CA LEU A 107 -5.29 -3.58 6.87
C LEU A 107 -6.28 -3.68 5.71
N VAL A 108 -7.55 -3.97 6.00
CA VAL A 108 -8.61 -4.01 5.00
C VAL A 108 -8.87 -2.61 4.43
N GLY A 109 -8.93 -1.59 5.30
CA GLY A 109 -9.08 -0.20 4.89
C GLY A 109 -7.94 0.26 3.99
N ALA A 110 -6.69 -0.09 4.34
CA ALA A 110 -5.53 0.20 3.52
C ALA A 110 -5.67 -0.38 2.10
N ALA A 111 -5.98 -1.67 2.01
CA ALA A 111 -6.14 -2.34 0.73
C ALA A 111 -7.28 -1.71 -0.11
N ILE A 112 -8.40 -1.36 0.51
CA ILE A 112 -9.51 -0.70 -0.19
C ILE A 112 -9.08 0.66 -0.75
N PHE A 113 -8.44 1.51 0.05
CA PHE A 113 -8.03 2.83 -0.41
C PHE A 113 -7.00 2.75 -1.54
N ILE A 114 -5.97 1.90 -1.41
CA ILE A 114 -4.97 1.68 -2.47
C ILE A 114 -5.65 1.18 -3.75
N LEU A 115 -6.54 0.17 -3.65
CA LEU A 115 -7.20 -0.38 -4.84
C LEU A 115 -8.15 0.62 -5.50
N ILE A 116 -8.79 1.52 -4.74
CA ILE A 116 -9.57 2.63 -5.32
C ILE A 116 -8.65 3.58 -6.09
N GLY A 117 -7.51 3.97 -5.52
CA GLY A 117 -6.50 4.81 -6.18
C GLY A 117 -6.01 4.18 -7.50
N VAL A 118 -5.64 2.90 -7.46
CA VAL A 118 -5.28 2.09 -8.62
C VAL A 118 -6.39 2.08 -9.68
N CYS A 119 -7.65 1.85 -9.30
CA CYS A 119 -8.78 1.83 -10.25
C CYS A 119 -8.98 3.19 -10.94
N ILE A 120 -8.91 4.29 -10.19
CA ILE A 120 -9.03 5.66 -10.75
C ILE A 120 -7.89 5.90 -11.73
N TYR A 121 -6.67 5.54 -11.35
CA TYR A 121 -5.48 5.71 -12.19
C TYR A 121 -5.62 4.97 -13.52
N VAL A 122 -6.00 3.69 -13.50
CA VAL A 122 -6.19 2.90 -14.74
C VAL A 122 -7.30 3.48 -15.59
N GLY A 123 -8.44 3.82 -14.99
CA GLY A 123 -9.60 4.35 -15.70
C GLY A 123 -9.33 5.65 -16.45
N GLU A 124 -8.42 6.49 -15.95
CA GLU A 124 -8.01 7.72 -16.64
C GLU A 124 -6.79 7.52 -17.55
N ALA A 125 -5.82 6.70 -17.15
CA ALA A 125 -4.63 6.41 -17.96
C ALA A 125 -4.97 5.73 -19.30
N GLU A 126 -5.97 4.83 -19.32
CA GLU A 126 -6.43 4.20 -20.55
C GLU A 126 -7.05 5.20 -21.54
N LYS A 127 -7.78 6.20 -21.05
CA LYS A 127 -8.42 7.23 -21.89
C LYS A 127 -7.40 8.18 -22.48
N LEU A 128 -6.37 8.53 -21.72
CA LEU A 128 -5.49 9.64 -22.06
C LEU A 128 -4.23 9.21 -22.81
N LEU A 129 -3.68 8.01 -22.54
CA LEU A 129 -2.26 7.82 -22.80
C LEU A 129 -1.82 6.54 -23.51
N LYS A 130 -2.67 5.50 -23.69
CA LYS A 130 -2.28 4.18 -24.27
C LYS A 130 -0.88 3.75 -23.77
N GLU A 131 -0.70 3.79 -22.46
CA GLU A 131 0.63 3.82 -21.84
C GLU A 131 1.09 2.49 -21.28
N ASN A 132 2.42 2.37 -21.09
CA ASN A 132 3.03 1.19 -20.48
C ASN A 132 3.10 1.38 -18.96
N ILE A 133 2.29 0.60 -18.25
CA ILE A 133 2.34 0.47 -16.79
C ILE A 133 3.71 -0.10 -16.38
N HIS A 134 4.29 0.42 -15.31
CA HIS A 134 5.64 0.05 -14.86
C HIS A 134 5.66 -0.45 -13.39
N PHE A 135 6.82 -0.89 -12.90
CA PHE A 135 6.91 -1.69 -11.65
C PHE A 135 6.30 -1.02 -10.40
N ALA A 136 6.38 0.30 -10.26
CA ALA A 136 5.94 0.96 -9.02
C ALA A 136 4.43 0.87 -8.84
N PHE A 137 3.69 0.89 -9.96
CA PHE A 137 2.26 0.66 -9.97
C PHE A 137 1.91 -0.79 -9.56
N ALA A 138 2.68 -1.78 -10.04
CA ALA A 138 2.47 -3.17 -9.62
C ALA A 138 2.76 -3.37 -8.13
N PHE A 139 3.71 -2.62 -7.57
CA PHE A 139 4.10 -2.74 -6.17
C PHE A 139 2.97 -2.32 -5.21
N VAL A 140 2.27 -1.22 -5.46
CA VAL A 140 1.13 -0.84 -4.59
C VAL A 140 0.00 -1.87 -4.62
N ILE A 141 -0.25 -2.53 -5.76
CA ILE A 141 -1.20 -3.65 -5.86
C ILE A 141 -0.72 -4.84 -5.02
N ILE A 142 0.56 -5.22 -5.14
CA ILE A 142 1.13 -6.31 -4.35
C ILE A 142 1.04 -5.99 -2.86
N ALA A 143 1.32 -4.75 -2.44
CA ALA A 143 1.19 -4.31 -1.06
C ALA A 143 -0.26 -4.45 -0.55
N ALA A 144 -1.26 -4.03 -1.34
CA ALA A 144 -2.67 -4.19 -1.01
C ALA A 144 -3.06 -5.68 -0.85
N VAL A 145 -2.59 -6.56 -1.74
CA VAL A 145 -2.83 -8.01 -1.64
C VAL A 145 -2.19 -8.59 -0.38
N LEU A 146 -0.94 -8.22 -0.08
CA LEU A 146 -0.25 -8.66 1.14
C LEU A 146 -0.97 -8.18 2.40
N ALA A 147 -1.52 -6.96 2.41
CA ALA A 147 -2.32 -6.44 3.50
C ALA A 147 -3.60 -7.27 3.73
N ILE A 148 -4.29 -7.68 2.65
CA ILE A 148 -5.46 -8.57 2.74
C ILE A 148 -5.05 -9.94 3.32
N VAL A 149 -3.97 -10.53 2.83
CA VAL A 149 -3.49 -11.83 3.35
C VAL A 149 -3.14 -11.72 4.83
N ALA A 150 -2.45 -10.65 5.23
CA ALA A 150 -2.13 -10.37 6.63
C ALA A 150 -3.39 -10.24 7.51
N ALA A 151 -4.44 -9.59 7.00
CA ALA A 151 -5.72 -9.45 7.69
C ALA A 151 -6.44 -10.80 7.84
N VAL A 152 -6.47 -11.64 6.80
CA VAL A 152 -7.06 -12.97 6.85
C VAL A 152 -6.33 -13.87 7.85
N LEU A 153 -5.00 -13.85 7.87
CA LEU A 153 -4.21 -14.62 8.85
C LEU A 153 -4.51 -14.19 10.28
N LEU A 154 -4.62 -12.88 10.54
CA LEU A 154 -5.03 -12.39 11.86
C LEU A 154 -6.45 -12.82 12.21
N PHE A 155 -7.39 -12.75 11.27
CA PHE A 155 -8.76 -13.20 11.50
C PHE A 155 -8.80 -14.67 11.93
N MET A 156 -8.04 -15.53 11.24
CA MET A 156 -7.93 -16.96 11.54
C MET A 156 -7.19 -17.28 12.84
N ASP A 157 -6.42 -16.34 13.38
CA ASP A 157 -5.66 -16.53 14.62
C ASP A 157 -6.64 -16.64 15.80
N LYS A 158 -6.83 -17.87 16.29
CA LYS A 158 -7.69 -18.12 17.45
C LYS A 158 -7.05 -17.49 18.67
N THR A 159 -7.81 -16.62 19.32
CA THR A 159 -7.43 -16.12 20.62
C THR A 159 -7.71 -17.22 21.62
N ALA A 160 -6.68 -17.61 22.39
CA ALA A 160 -6.89 -18.49 23.53
C ALA A 160 -7.74 -17.71 24.53
N ASP A 161 -9.04 -18.00 24.54
CA ASP A 161 -9.95 -17.63 25.62
C ASP A 161 -9.73 -18.58 26.81
#